data_AF-A0A7J4B083-F1
#
_entry.id   AF-A0A7J4B083-F1
#
_cell.length_a   1.000
_cell.length_b   1.000
_cell.length_c   1.000
_cell.angle_alpha   90.00
_cell.angle_beta   90.00
_cell.angle_gamma   90.00
#
_symmetry.space_group_name_H-M   'P 1'
#
loop_
_entity.id
_entity.type
_entity.pdbx_description
1 polymer ?
#
loop_
_entity_poly.entity_id
_entity_poly.type
_entity_poly.pdbx_seq_one_letter_code
_entity_poly.pdbx_strand_id
1 'polypeptide(L)' 'MAEVYRFKLLQGFNLLEKFTVQANRPFLELDFQRMREWGFDFARLPMDYRCWTIKGNFYNMNEKVLKEIDQAIEFGRRYG' A
#
# COMPACT_ATOMS: atom_id res chain seq x y z
N MET A 1 18.19 6.13 -34.55
CA MET A 1 17.37 6.88 -33.57
C MET A 1 16.50 5.87 -32.83
N ALA A 2 16.97 5.33 -31.71
CA ALA A 2 16.18 4.47 -30.85
C ALA A 2 15.93 5.23 -29.55
N GLU A 3 14.68 5.59 -29.31
CA GLU A 3 14.24 6.16 -28.05
C GLU A 3 14.33 5.04 -27.00
N VAL A 4 15.36 5.08 -26.17
CA VAL A 4 15.50 4.17 -25.04
C VAL A 4 14.43 4.58 -24.04
N TYR A 5 13.31 3.85 -24.01
CA TYR A 5 12.31 3.96 -22.96
C TYR A 5 12.96 3.66 -21.61
N ARG A 6 13.42 4.71 -20.93
CA ARG A 6 14.02 4.60 -19.60
C ARG A 6 12.89 4.65 -18.59
N PHE A 7 12.41 3.48 -18.17
CA PHE A 7 11.50 3.39 -17.03
C PHE A 7 12.17 4.03 -15.81
N LYS A 8 11.41 4.86 -15.08
CA LYS A 8 11.87 5.47 -13.83
C LYS A 8 12.18 4.35 -12.84
N LEU A 9 13.38 4.36 -12.25
CA LEU A 9 13.73 3.43 -11.18
C LEU A 9 12.87 3.77 -9.95
N LEU A 10 12.07 2.81 -9.51
CA LEU A 10 11.22 2.92 -8.33
C LEU A 10 12.07 2.82 -7.06
N GLN A 11 11.95 3.81 -6.18
CA GLN A 11 12.65 3.91 -4.91
C GLN A 11 11.65 4.18 -3.78
N GLY A 12 11.67 3.35 -2.75
CA GLY A 12 10.91 3.64 -1.55
C GLY A 12 10.84 2.46 -0.58
N PHE A 13 9.68 2.26 0.04
CA PHE A 13 9.57 1.49 1.28
C PHE A 13 8.49 0.41 1.22
N ASN A 14 8.56 -0.53 2.17
CA ASN A 14 7.47 -1.43 2.48
C ASN A 14 6.70 -0.88 3.68
N LEU A 15 5.38 -0.73 3.56
CA LEU A 15 4.50 -0.32 4.64
C LEU A 15 3.83 -1.56 5.23
N LEU A 16 3.95 -1.80 6.54
CA LEU A 16 3.73 -3.11 7.18
C LEU A 16 2.42 -3.22 7.96
N GLU A 17 1.52 -2.26 7.81
CA GLU A 17 0.28 -2.10 8.59
C GLU A 17 -0.69 -3.28 8.44
N LYS A 18 -0.52 -4.10 7.41
CA LYS A 18 -1.30 -5.33 7.18
C LYS A 18 -0.41 -6.54 6.85
N PHE A 19 0.88 -6.50 7.21
CA PHE A 19 1.84 -7.55 6.84
C PHE A 19 1.54 -8.89 7.51
N THR A 20 0.91 -8.89 8.68
CA THR A 20 0.52 -10.09 9.42
C THR A 20 -0.90 -9.94 9.96
N VAL A 21 -1.62 -11.04 10.13
CA VAL A 21 -2.97 -11.03 10.73
C VAL A 21 -3.00 -10.45 12.15
N GLN A 22 -1.89 -10.51 12.89
CA GLN A 22 -1.76 -9.95 14.25
C GLN A 22 -1.70 -8.42 14.26
N ALA A 23 -1.25 -7.81 13.16
CA ALA A 23 -1.14 -6.37 13.00
C ALA A 23 -1.91 -5.96 11.75
N ASN A 24 -3.21 -5.68 11.94
CA ASN A 24 -4.13 -5.26 10.89
C ASN A 24 -4.66 -3.85 11.21
N ARG A 25 -3.93 -2.83 10.76
CA ARG A 25 -4.24 -1.41 10.96
C ARG A 25 -4.34 -0.68 9.60
N PRO A 26 -4.98 0.49 9.53
CA PRO A 26 -4.93 1.33 8.34
C PRO A 26 -3.51 1.83 8.05
N PHE A 27 -3.20 2.09 6.78
CA PHE A 27 -1.99 2.78 6.37
C PHE A 27 -2.01 4.25 6.79
N LEU A 28 -0.85 4.81 7.13
CA LEU A 28 -0.75 6.18 7.63
C LEU A 28 -0.46 7.15 6.49
N GLU A 29 -1.30 8.17 6.32
CA GLU A 29 -1.08 9.22 5.30
C GLU A 29 0.28 9.91 5.44
N LEU A 30 0.72 10.10 6.69
CA LEU A 30 1.99 10.74 7.02
C LEU A 30 3.20 10.01 6.43
N ASP A 31 3.13 8.68 6.25
CA ASP A 31 4.23 7.93 5.65
C ASP A 31 4.36 8.27 4.16
N PHE A 32 3.24 8.38 3.44
CA PHE A 32 3.23 8.82 2.04
C PHE A 32 3.69 10.27 1.89
N GLN A 33 3.24 11.16 2.79
CA GLN A 33 3.68 12.55 2.81
C GLN A 33 5.20 12.65 2.98
N ARG A 34 5.77 11.93 3.97
CA ARG A 34 7.22 11.94 4.24
C ARG A 34 8.02 11.34 3.09
N MET A 35 7.55 10.24 2.51
CA MET A 35 8.18 9.64 1.33
C MET A 35 8.32 10.66 0.21
N ARG A 36 7.26 11.42 -0.05
CA ARG A 36 7.25 12.49 -1.05
C ARG A 36 8.22 13.62 -0.70
N GLU A 37 8.21 14.08 0.55
CA GLU A 37 9.13 15.12 1.05
C GLU A 37 10.61 14.71 0.91
N TRP A 38 10.92 13.42 1.10
CA TRP A 38 12.27 12.87 0.97
C TRP A 38 12.66 12.46 -0.46
N GLY A 39 11.74 12.51 -1.42
CA GLY A 39 12.02 12.20 -2.83
C GLY A 39 11.89 10.73 -3.22
N PHE A 40 11.26 9.89 -2.39
CA PHE A 40 10.88 8.52 -2.74
C PHE A 40 9.56 8.50 -3.49
N ASP A 41 9.38 7.50 -4.37
CA ASP A 41 8.28 7.45 -5.34
C ASP A 41 7.60 6.06 -5.42
N PHE A 42 7.84 5.20 -4.44
CA PHE A 42 7.28 3.85 -4.44
C PHE A 42 6.95 3.33 -3.04
N ALA A 43 5.69 2.96 -2.81
CA ALA A 43 5.26 2.24 -1.62
C ALA A 43 4.84 0.81 -2.02
N ARG A 44 5.47 -0.20 -1.40
CA ARG A 44 4.98 -1.58 -1.47
C ARG A 44 4.12 -1.85 -0.24
N LEU A 45 2.92 -2.35 -0.45
CA LEU A 45 2.00 -2.77 0.61
C LEU A 45 1.99 -4.30 0.69
N PRO A 46 2.94 -4.95 1.36
CA PRO A 46 2.83 -6.38 1.61
C PRO A 46 1.71 -6.64 2.60
N MET A 47 0.73 -7.44 2.19
CA MET A 47 -0.44 -7.71 3.01
C MET A 47 -0.72 -9.20 3.10
N ASP A 48 -1.15 -9.63 4.28
CA ASP A 48 -1.70 -10.95 4.53
C ASP A 48 -3.19 -10.92 4.17
N TYR A 49 -3.62 -11.78 3.24
CA TYR A 49 -5.03 -11.82 2.82
C TYR A 49 -5.98 -12.09 3.99
N ARG A 50 -5.49 -12.73 5.06
CA ARG A 50 -6.28 -13.03 6.26
C ARG A 50 -6.72 -11.77 6.99
N CYS A 51 -6.09 -10.62 6.73
CA CYS A 51 -6.49 -9.33 7.27
C CYS A 51 -7.91 -8.92 6.81
N TRP A 52 -8.37 -9.39 5.65
CA TRP A 52 -9.71 -9.08 5.14
C TRP A 52 -10.60 -10.30 4.93
N THR A 53 -10.18 -11.53 5.24
CA THR A 53 -11.09 -12.69 5.19
C THR A 53 -11.83 -12.91 6.52
N ILE A 54 -13.12 -13.21 6.45
CA ILE A 54 -13.94 -13.45 7.64
C ILE A 54 -13.96 -14.96 7.96
N LYS A 55 -13.55 -15.33 9.18
CA LYS A 55 -13.62 -16.71 9.71
C LYS A 55 -12.98 -17.79 8.80
N GLY A 56 -11.92 -17.43 8.07
CA GLY A 56 -11.25 -18.36 7.15
C GLY A 56 -12.01 -18.63 5.85
N ASN A 57 -13.12 -17.93 5.60
CA ASN A 57 -13.82 -17.99 4.32
C ASN A 57 -13.26 -16.91 3.37
N PHE A 58 -12.52 -17.35 2.34
CA PHE A 58 -11.91 -16.46 1.35
C PHE A 58 -12.92 -15.74 0.44
N TYR A 59 -14.16 -16.24 0.37
CA TYR A 59 -15.25 -15.63 -0.41
C TYR A 59 -16.04 -14.58 0.38
N ASN A 60 -15.77 -14.45 1.68
CA ASN A 60 -16.42 -13.44 2.51
C ASN A 60 -15.39 -12.44 3.03
N MET A 61 -15.37 -11.26 2.42
CA MET A 61 -14.38 -10.23 2.68
C MET A 61 -14.93 -9.16 3.61
N ASN A 62 -14.08 -8.69 4.53
CA ASN A 62 -14.40 -7.59 5.43
C ASN A 62 -14.22 -6.26 4.70
N GLU A 63 -15.34 -5.71 4.25
CA GLU A 63 -15.35 -4.50 3.42
C GLU A 63 -14.85 -3.25 4.12
N LYS A 64 -14.88 -3.22 5.46
CA LYS A 64 -14.24 -2.15 6.22
C LYS A 64 -12.72 -2.17 6.03
N VAL A 65 -12.10 -3.35 6.04
CA VAL A 65 -10.64 -3.48 5.87
C VAL A 65 -10.23 -3.20 4.43
N LEU A 66 -11.05 -3.60 3.44
CA LEU A 66 -10.78 -3.29 2.03
C LEU A 66 -10.80 -1.77 1.77
N LYS A 67 -11.72 -1.03 2.39
CA LYS A 67 -11.72 0.45 2.32
C LYS A 67 -10.46 1.11 2.89
N GLU A 68 -9.81 0.49 3.88
CA GLU A 68 -8.52 0.99 4.40
C GLU A 68 -7.39 0.79 3.37
N ILE A 69 -7.49 -0.20 2.48
CA ILE A 69 -6.56 -0.41 1.36
C ILE A 69 -6.85 0.61 0.26
N ASP A 70 -8.13 0.86 -0.05
CA ASP A 70 -8.52 1.93 -1.01
C ASP A 70 -7.98 3.30 -0.56
N GLN A 71 -8.04 3.57 0.74
CA GLN A 71 -7.48 4.78 1.33
C GLN A 71 -5.97 4.89 1.10
N ALA A 72 -5.21 3.78 1.23
CA ALA A 72 -3.78 3.77 0.97
C ALA A 72 -3.45 4.03 -0.51
N ILE A 73 -4.28 3.52 -1.44
CA ILE A 73 -4.16 3.80 -2.87
C ILE A 73 -4.39 5.30 -3.12
N GLU A 74 -5.38 5.90 -2.44
CA GLU A 74 -5.65 7.33 -2.56
C GLU A 74 -4.50 8.19 -2.02
N PHE A 75 -3.87 7.79 -0.92
CA PHE A 75 -2.65 8.45 -0.45
C PHE A 75 -1.53 8.35 -1.49
N GLY A 76 -1.33 7.18 -2.11
CA GLY A 76 -0.39 7.02 -3.22
C GLY A 76 -0.67 8.01 -4.36
N ARG A 77 -1.93 8.13 -4.80
CA ARG A 77 -2.33 9.09 -5.86
C ARG A 77 -2.08 10.55 -5.47
N ARG A 78 -2.29 10.90 -4.20
CA ARG A 78 -2.13 12.26 -3.68
C ARG A 78 -0.67 12.67 -3.58
N TYR A 79 0.21 11.76 -3.19
CA TYR A 79 1.60 12.08 -2.83
C TYR A 79 2.64 11.69 -3.89
N GLY A 80 2.34 10.85 -4.89
CA GLY A 80 3.21 10.68 -6.06
C GLY A 80 3.30 9.25 -6.57
#